data_AF-A0A951VPW3-F1
#
_entry.id   AF-A0A951VPW3-F1
#
_cell.length_a   1.000
_cell.length_b   1.000
_cell.length_c   1.000
_cell.angle_alpha   90.00
_cell.angle_beta   90.00
_cell.angle_gamma   90.00
#
_symmetry.space_group_name_H-M   'P 1'
#
loop_
_entity.id
_entity.type
_entity.pdbx_description
1 polymer ?
#
loop_
_entity_poly.entity_id
_entity_poly.type
_entity_poly.pdbx_seq_one_letter_code
_entity_poly.pdbx_strand_id
1 'polypeptide(L)'
;MVEIRPSSIAAILEGWVVRQVPADAGTWLAQTRRRLAATATDRDLFLAMALVPRKTGRFRLQLSAEEVEHARSLVAGWRPDLLSTDEAARLSLLLAAEGGALADRLDRLCTAADVGELVAYYRGLPLYPEPVRHLRRAEEGVRSNMRSVFEAVAHRNPYPAAHFPESAWNQMVLKAIFIGSSLDAIEGLDDRCNPALTRMLCDYAHERWAARRPVSLELWRCVGPFADDLALGDIERLIRQGGELGLQAAALALAGCPHPRAEELWHTLPTNARQGSWAELAGR
;
A
#
# COMPACT_ATOMS: atom_id res chain seq x y z
N MET A 1 16.27 18.38 -5.24
CA MET A 1 15.80 17.51 -4.15
C MET A 1 16.97 17.23 -3.25
N VAL A 2 16.88 17.58 -1.97
CA VAL A 2 17.89 17.20 -0.97
C VAL A 2 17.75 15.71 -0.77
N GLU A 3 18.82 14.94 -1.02
CA GLU A 3 18.84 13.51 -0.77
C GLU A 3 18.80 13.30 0.75
N ILE A 4 17.65 12.84 1.26
CA ILE A 4 17.47 12.64 2.70
C ILE A 4 18.18 11.36 3.09
N ARG A 5 19.13 11.51 4.01
CA ARG A 5 19.91 10.38 4.52
C ARG A 5 19.00 9.47 5.35
N PRO A 6 19.03 8.14 5.15
CA PRO A 6 18.24 7.21 5.95
C PRO A 6 18.52 7.34 7.47
N SER A 7 19.74 7.71 7.85
CA SER A 7 20.10 8.00 9.24
C SER A 7 19.33 9.18 9.86
N SER A 8 18.92 10.18 9.09
CA SER A 8 18.06 11.27 9.56
C SER A 8 16.64 10.79 9.83
N ILE A 9 16.08 9.98 8.91
CA ILE A 9 14.76 9.36 9.08
C ILE A 9 14.77 8.43 10.30
N ALA A 10 15.85 7.66 10.47
CA ALA A 10 16.03 6.80 11.63
C ALA A 10 15.95 7.56 12.96
N ALA A 11 16.58 8.74 13.04
CA ALA A 11 16.55 9.58 14.23
C ALA A 11 15.18 10.20 14.50
N ILE A 12 14.44 10.59 13.46
CA ILE A 12 13.06 11.10 13.57
C ILE A 12 12.14 10.02 14.14
N LEU A 13 12.18 8.81 13.56
CA LEU A 13 11.42 7.65 14.02
C LEU A 13 11.73 7.32 15.48
N GLU A 14 13.03 7.32 15.86
CA GLU A 14 13.44 7.13 17.25
C GLU A 14 12.81 8.19 18.18
N GLY A 15 12.89 9.47 17.80
CA GLY A 15 12.34 10.57 18.59
C GLY A 15 10.85 10.42 18.86
N TRP A 16 10.08 10.02 17.83
CA TRP A 16 8.64 9.76 17.97
C TRP A 16 8.34 8.58 18.89
N VAL A 17 9.13 7.50 18.84
CA VAL A 17 8.92 6.35 19.72
C VAL A 17 9.33 6.67 21.15
N VAL A 18 10.50 7.27 21.37
CA VAL A 18 11.06 7.55 22.72
C VAL A 18 10.11 8.38 23.57
N ARG A 19 9.39 9.34 22.99
CA ARG A 19 8.41 10.17 23.71
C ARG A 19 7.11 9.45 24.08
N GLN A 20 6.88 8.23 23.59
CA GLN A 20 5.63 7.46 23.76
C GLN A 20 5.82 6.13 24.50
N VAL A 21 7.05 5.81 24.93
CA VAL A 21 7.38 4.57 25.62
C VAL A 21 8.01 4.86 26.99
N PRO A 22 8.02 3.87 27.91
CA PRO A 22 8.75 4.01 29.17
C PRO A 22 10.22 4.41 28.97
N ALA A 23 10.79 5.16 29.93
CA ALA A 23 12.13 5.74 29.80
C ALA A 23 13.24 4.70 29.59
N ASP A 24 13.11 3.52 30.19
CA ASP A 24 14.03 2.39 30.02
C ASP A 24 13.95 1.80 28.60
N ALA A 25 12.74 1.69 28.04
CA ALA A 25 12.52 1.29 26.66
C ALA A 25 13.08 2.31 25.66
N GLY A 26 12.85 3.61 25.91
CA GLY A 26 13.40 4.68 25.08
C GLY A 26 14.94 4.71 25.11
N THR A 27 15.52 4.53 26.30
CA THR A 27 16.98 4.41 26.47
C THR A 27 17.53 3.21 25.71
N TRP A 28 16.87 2.05 25.80
CA TRP A 28 17.26 0.84 25.07
C TRP A 28 17.23 1.06 23.56
N LEU A 29 16.18 1.70 23.02
CA LEU A 29 16.07 1.98 21.59
C LEU A 29 17.22 2.88 21.13
N ALA A 30 17.46 3.99 21.84
CA ALA A 30 18.49 4.96 21.50
C ALA A 30 19.92 4.42 21.58
N GLN A 31 20.19 3.52 22.53
CA GLN A 31 21.47 2.82 22.63
C GLN A 31 21.62 1.77 21.53
N THR A 32 20.56 1.02 21.25
CA THR A 32 20.56 -0.02 20.21
C THR A 32 20.79 0.61 18.84
N ARG A 33 20.10 1.69 18.50
CA ARG A 33 20.29 2.42 17.24
C ARG A 33 21.73 2.89 17.05
N ARG A 34 22.30 3.54 18.07
CA ARG A 34 23.71 4.00 18.04
C ARG A 34 24.70 2.85 17.85
N ARG A 35 24.49 1.73 18.54
CA ARG A 35 25.31 0.52 18.37
C ARG A 35 25.18 -0.05 16.95
N LEU A 36 23.96 -0.10 16.41
CA LEU A 36 23.69 -0.60 15.06
C LEU A 36 24.36 0.25 13.98
N ALA A 37 24.36 1.57 14.15
CA ALA A 37 25.03 2.49 13.24
C ALA A 37 26.55 2.42 13.26
N ALA A 38 27.15 2.01 14.39
CA ALA A 38 28.60 2.00 14.54
C ALA A 38 29.26 0.71 14.04
N THR A 39 28.87 -0.44 14.57
CA THR A 39 29.66 -1.69 14.43
C THR A 39 28.84 -2.97 14.46
N ALA A 40 27.53 -2.91 14.21
CA ALA A 40 26.69 -4.09 14.45
C ALA A 40 26.81 -5.18 13.39
N THR A 41 26.76 -6.41 13.88
CA THR A 41 26.61 -7.61 13.07
C THR A 41 25.14 -7.81 12.69
N ASP A 42 24.89 -8.62 11.66
CA ASP A 42 23.53 -9.01 11.31
C ASP A 42 22.83 -9.67 12.52
N ARG A 43 23.55 -10.50 13.29
CA ARG A 43 23.02 -11.13 14.52
C ARG A 43 22.47 -10.11 15.51
N ASP A 44 23.16 -8.98 15.71
CA ASP A 44 22.69 -7.93 16.61
C ASP A 44 21.40 -7.28 16.10
N LEU A 45 21.29 -7.11 14.78
CA LEU A 45 20.08 -6.58 14.14
C LEU A 45 18.91 -7.56 14.31
N PHE A 46 19.09 -8.84 13.98
CA PHE A 46 18.04 -9.87 14.16
C PHE A 46 17.53 -9.92 15.61
N LEU A 47 18.45 -9.94 16.59
CA LEU A 47 18.08 -9.94 18.00
C LEU A 47 17.31 -8.68 18.38
N ALA A 48 17.72 -7.52 17.87
CA ALA A 48 17.03 -6.26 18.14
C ALA A 48 15.61 -6.29 17.57
N MET A 49 15.41 -6.70 16.31
CA MET A 49 14.08 -6.78 15.67
C MET A 49 13.09 -7.62 16.48
N ALA A 50 13.55 -8.77 17.00
CA ALA A 50 12.74 -9.65 17.83
C ALA A 50 12.40 -9.04 19.21
N LEU A 51 13.29 -8.23 19.77
CA LEU A 51 13.09 -7.58 21.07
C LEU A 51 12.20 -6.33 21.01
N VAL A 52 12.08 -5.68 19.84
CA VAL A 52 11.36 -4.40 19.72
C VAL A 52 9.95 -4.45 20.32
N PRO A 53 9.04 -5.39 19.94
CA PRO A 53 7.67 -5.37 20.45
C PRO A 53 7.58 -5.47 21.98
N ARG A 54 8.50 -6.22 22.59
CA ARG A 54 8.58 -6.37 24.05
C ARG A 54 9.06 -5.10 24.73
N LYS A 55 9.90 -4.32 24.05
CA LYS A 55 10.48 -3.07 24.56
C LYS A 55 9.54 -1.89 24.36
N THR A 56 8.99 -1.72 23.16
CA THR A 56 8.26 -0.52 22.75
C THR A 56 6.74 -0.67 22.77
N GLY A 57 6.23 -1.87 23.01
CA GLY A 57 4.81 -2.19 22.85
C GLY A 57 4.35 -2.09 21.39
N ARG A 58 3.04 -2.24 21.18
CA ARG A 58 2.39 -2.18 19.86
C ARG A 58 1.22 -1.20 19.89
N PHE A 59 1.53 0.08 20.03
CA PHE A 59 0.52 1.13 20.09
C PHE A 59 0.61 2.00 18.86
N ARG A 60 -0.53 2.54 18.41
CA ARG A 60 -0.56 3.49 17.30
C ARG A 60 0.28 4.73 17.65
N LEU A 61 1.20 5.12 16.77
CA LEU A 61 1.98 6.35 16.96
C LEU A 61 1.06 7.56 16.98
N GLN A 62 1.18 8.36 18.05
CA GLN A 62 0.49 9.64 18.18
C GLN A 62 1.39 10.73 17.60
N LEU A 63 1.07 11.22 16.41
CA LEU A 63 1.79 12.31 15.75
C LEU A 63 0.88 13.53 15.62
N SER A 64 1.45 14.72 15.78
CA SER A 64 0.78 15.97 15.46
C SER A 64 0.63 16.15 13.94
N ALA A 65 -0.30 17.00 13.52
CA ALA A 65 -0.47 17.33 12.10
C ALA A 65 0.82 17.91 11.48
N GLU A 66 1.57 18.69 12.25
CA GLU A 66 2.86 19.26 11.84
C GLU A 66 3.93 18.18 11.64
N GLU A 67 4.03 17.19 12.54
CA GLU A 67 4.95 16.06 12.38
C GLU A 67 4.62 15.22 11.14
N VAL A 68 3.34 15.00 10.85
CA VAL A 68 2.89 14.28 9.66
C VAL A 68 3.21 15.07 8.38
N GLU A 69 2.98 16.38 8.38
CA GLU A 69 3.28 17.22 7.23
C GLU A 69 4.80 17.32 6.99
N HIS A 70 5.57 17.46 8.06
CA HIS A 70 7.03 17.41 7.98
C HIS A 70 7.51 16.09 7.38
N ALA A 71 6.96 14.96 7.81
CA ALA A 71 7.29 13.65 7.25
C ALA A 71 6.98 13.54 5.74
N ARG A 72 5.85 14.08 5.29
CA ARG A 72 5.49 14.12 3.87
C ARG A 72 6.39 15.02 3.04
N SER A 73 6.90 16.10 3.64
CA SER A 73 7.91 16.96 2.99
C SER A 73 9.25 16.24 2.81
N LEU A 74 9.53 15.24 3.64
CA LEU A 74 10.73 14.41 3.53
C LEU A 74 10.56 13.30 2.49
N VAL A 75 9.47 12.54 2.59
CA VAL A 75 9.17 11.45 1.66
C VAL A 75 7.72 11.60 1.20
N ALA A 76 7.54 11.91 -0.08
CA ALA A 76 6.21 12.09 -0.67
C ALA A 76 5.37 10.82 -0.48
N GLY A 77 4.12 10.99 -0.03
CA GLY A 77 3.21 9.87 0.25
C GLY A 77 3.52 9.11 1.55
N TRP A 78 4.55 9.46 2.32
CA TRP A 78 4.83 8.76 3.58
C TRP A 78 3.75 9.02 4.64
N ARG A 79 3.28 7.93 5.27
CA ARG A 79 2.21 7.91 6.27
C ARG A 79 2.70 7.34 7.61
N PRO A 80 3.58 8.07 8.34
CA PRO A 80 4.08 7.60 9.63
C PRO A 80 2.99 7.53 10.70
N ASP A 81 1.89 8.28 10.52
CA ASP A 81 0.70 8.22 11.37
C ASP A 81 -0.02 6.87 11.31
N LEU A 82 0.31 6.01 10.33
CA LEU A 82 -0.22 4.65 10.21
C LEU A 82 0.58 3.61 10.99
N LEU A 83 1.79 3.95 11.43
CA LEU A 83 2.72 3.05 12.07
C LEU A 83 2.37 2.81 13.55
N SER A 84 2.68 1.62 14.05
CA SER A 84 2.78 1.38 15.48
C SER A 84 4.16 1.75 16.03
N THR A 85 4.28 1.83 17.36
CA THR A 85 5.55 2.08 18.06
C THR A 85 6.61 1.04 17.73
N ASP A 86 6.25 -0.26 17.63
CA ASP A 86 7.19 -1.31 17.22
C ASP A 86 7.56 -1.25 15.75
N GLU A 87 6.63 -0.91 14.85
CA GLU A 87 6.95 -0.72 13.43
C GLU A 87 7.94 0.44 13.24
N ALA A 88 7.68 1.59 13.84
CA ALA A 88 8.58 2.75 13.77
C ALA A 88 9.95 2.48 14.40
N ALA A 89 9.99 1.76 15.53
CA ALA A 89 11.25 1.37 16.16
C ALA A 89 12.05 0.39 15.28
N ARG A 90 11.41 -0.62 14.67
CA ARG A 90 12.07 -1.52 13.72
C ARG A 90 12.64 -0.77 12.53
N LEU A 91 11.86 0.14 11.94
CA LEU A 91 12.30 0.98 10.83
C LEU A 91 13.48 1.88 11.24
N SER A 92 13.42 2.49 12.42
CA SER A 92 14.53 3.29 12.97
C SER A 92 15.82 2.48 13.08
N LEU A 93 15.75 1.27 13.64
CA LEU A 93 16.90 0.40 13.81
C LEU A 93 17.44 -0.13 12.47
N LEU A 94 16.56 -0.49 11.54
CA LEU A 94 16.92 -0.98 10.21
C LEU A 94 17.61 0.11 9.38
N LEU A 95 17.06 1.33 9.35
CA LEU A 95 17.64 2.48 8.64
C LEU A 95 18.95 2.96 9.29
N ALA A 96 19.12 2.79 10.59
CA ALA A 96 20.37 3.12 11.27
C ALA A 96 21.49 2.11 11.01
N ALA A 97 21.15 0.85 10.73
CA ALA A 97 22.10 -0.18 10.34
C ALA A 97 22.57 -0.05 8.88
N GLU A 98 22.45 1.12 8.25
CA GLU A 98 22.85 1.34 6.87
C GLU A 98 24.39 1.36 6.73
N GLY A 99 24.92 0.43 5.92
CA GLY A 99 26.34 0.32 5.58
C GLY A 99 26.56 -0.12 4.14
N GLY A 100 25.74 0.37 3.20
CA GLY A 100 25.80 0.01 1.76
C GLY A 100 25.20 -1.34 1.37
N ALA A 101 24.66 -2.10 2.32
CA ALA A 101 24.09 -3.43 2.11
C ALA A 101 22.66 -3.59 2.68
N LEU A 102 21.87 -2.51 2.72
CA LEU A 102 20.53 -2.55 3.33
C LEU A 102 19.61 -3.55 2.64
N ALA A 103 19.58 -3.55 1.30
CA ALA A 103 18.76 -4.48 0.53
C ALA A 103 19.07 -5.94 0.88
N ASP A 104 20.35 -6.31 0.92
CA ASP A 104 20.77 -7.68 1.21
C ASP A 104 20.45 -8.07 2.68
N ARG A 105 20.55 -7.12 3.61
CA ARG A 105 20.14 -7.32 5.02
C ARG A 105 18.63 -7.49 5.15
N LEU A 106 17.85 -6.66 4.45
CA LEU A 106 16.40 -6.74 4.43
C LEU A 106 15.94 -8.10 3.89
N ASP A 107 16.54 -8.59 2.81
CA ASP A 107 16.24 -9.90 2.25
C ASP A 107 16.48 -11.05 3.24
N ARG A 108 17.60 -11.00 3.98
CA ARG A 108 17.89 -11.97 5.05
C ARG A 108 16.89 -11.87 6.19
N LEU A 109 16.55 -10.66 6.62
CA LEU A 109 15.54 -10.44 7.67
C LEU A 109 14.19 -11.04 7.27
N CYS A 110 13.73 -10.76 6.05
CA CYS A 110 12.45 -11.26 5.54
C CYS A 110 12.35 -12.79 5.48
N THR A 111 13.47 -13.50 5.31
CA THR A 111 13.49 -14.97 5.25
C THR A 111 13.04 -15.62 6.56
N ALA A 112 13.33 -14.99 7.71
CA ALA A 112 13.00 -15.51 9.04
C ALA A 112 11.97 -14.66 9.79
N ALA A 113 11.41 -13.65 9.13
CA ALA A 113 10.55 -12.65 9.76
C ALA A 113 9.18 -13.22 10.13
N ASP A 114 8.69 -12.80 11.30
CA ASP A 114 7.27 -12.94 11.62
C ASP A 114 6.40 -11.95 10.81
N VAL A 115 5.07 -12.11 10.89
CA VAL A 115 4.13 -11.26 10.13
C VAL A 115 4.26 -9.77 10.52
N GLY A 116 4.50 -9.46 11.80
CA GLY A 116 4.63 -8.07 12.25
C GLY A 116 5.93 -7.43 11.77
N GLU A 117 7.01 -8.20 11.72
CA GLU A 117 8.28 -7.80 11.11
C GLU A 117 8.11 -7.54 9.61
N LEU A 118 7.50 -8.47 8.87
CA LEU A 118 7.23 -8.28 7.45
C LEU A 118 6.40 -7.02 7.18
N VAL A 119 5.33 -6.80 7.95
CA VAL A 119 4.48 -5.60 7.82
C VAL A 119 5.31 -4.33 8.04
N ALA A 120 6.13 -4.29 9.10
CA ALA A 120 7.02 -3.14 9.35
C ALA A 120 7.97 -2.93 8.16
N TYR A 121 8.62 -3.98 7.69
CA TYR A 121 9.60 -3.90 6.61
C TYR A 121 8.99 -3.42 5.30
N TYR A 122 7.81 -3.92 4.93
CA TYR A 122 7.15 -3.51 3.69
C TYR A 122 6.60 -2.09 3.75
N ARG A 123 6.10 -1.63 4.91
CA ARG A 123 5.71 -0.22 5.11
C ARG A 123 6.90 0.74 5.03
N GLY A 124 8.11 0.24 5.30
CA GLY A 124 9.35 1.01 5.17
C GLY A 124 9.87 1.17 3.74
N LEU A 125 9.30 0.49 2.73
CA LEU A 125 9.77 0.55 1.33
C LEU A 125 10.04 1.97 0.80
N PRO A 126 9.20 2.99 1.05
CA PRO A 126 9.45 4.37 0.61
C PRO A 126 10.67 5.03 1.25
N LEU A 127 11.16 4.49 2.37
CA LEU A 127 12.23 5.07 3.20
C LEU A 127 13.59 4.47 2.86
N TYR A 128 13.64 3.36 2.12
CA TYR A 128 14.88 2.66 1.85
C TYR A 128 15.67 3.30 0.70
N PRO A 129 17.00 3.46 0.84
CA PRO A 129 17.87 3.86 -0.27
C PRO A 129 17.83 2.82 -1.40
N GLU A 130 18.23 3.26 -2.59
CA GLU A 130 18.30 2.42 -3.80
C GLU A 130 16.97 1.68 -4.07
N PRO A 131 15.84 2.39 -4.26
CA PRO A 131 14.51 1.79 -4.28
C PRO A 131 14.39 0.60 -5.25
N VAL A 132 15.01 0.70 -6.43
CA VAL A 132 15.00 -0.36 -7.46
C VAL A 132 15.52 -1.71 -6.94
N ARG A 133 16.44 -1.74 -5.96
CA ARG A 133 16.96 -2.99 -5.38
C ARG A 133 15.90 -3.77 -4.60
N HIS A 134 14.85 -3.10 -4.12
CA HIS A 134 13.77 -3.73 -3.34
C HIS A 134 12.61 -4.23 -4.20
N LEU A 135 12.66 -4.11 -5.54
CA LEU A 135 11.55 -4.49 -6.42
C LEU A 135 11.13 -5.95 -6.24
N ARG A 136 12.08 -6.89 -6.27
CA ARG A 136 11.78 -8.32 -6.08
C ARG A 136 11.15 -8.60 -4.71
N ARG A 137 11.63 -7.90 -3.68
CA ARG A 137 11.10 -8.00 -2.32
C ARG A 137 9.67 -7.50 -2.26
N ALA A 138 9.38 -6.33 -2.82
CA ALA A 138 8.04 -5.78 -2.86
C ALA A 138 7.07 -6.65 -3.69
N GLU A 139 7.52 -7.21 -4.81
CA GLU A 139 6.77 -8.20 -5.59
C GLU A 139 6.47 -9.47 -4.78
N GLU A 140 7.37 -9.90 -3.90
CA GLU A 140 7.13 -11.02 -2.98
C GLU A 140 6.06 -10.67 -1.93
N GLY A 141 6.10 -9.46 -1.37
CA GLY A 141 5.10 -9.00 -0.41
C GLY A 141 3.68 -9.00 -1.01
N VAL A 142 3.50 -8.48 -2.22
CA VAL A 142 2.19 -8.55 -2.91
C VAL A 142 1.82 -9.96 -3.36
N ARG A 143 2.75 -10.90 -3.48
CA ARG A 143 2.44 -12.32 -3.74
C ARG A 143 2.06 -13.11 -2.48
N SER A 144 2.25 -12.56 -1.28
CA SER A 144 1.88 -13.20 -0.02
C SER A 144 0.38 -13.53 0.10
N ASN A 145 0.04 -14.69 0.65
CA ASN A 145 -1.35 -15.05 0.99
C ASN A 145 -1.84 -14.38 2.28
N MET A 146 -0.93 -13.76 3.04
CA MET A 146 -1.29 -13.02 4.25
C MET A 146 -1.75 -11.62 3.86
N ARG A 147 -3.04 -11.32 4.06
CA ARG A 147 -3.64 -10.02 3.71
C ARG A 147 -2.86 -8.85 4.32
N SER A 148 -2.44 -8.94 5.58
CA SER A 148 -1.66 -7.89 6.24
C SER A 148 -0.32 -7.58 5.55
N VAL A 149 0.36 -8.61 5.05
CA VAL A 149 1.64 -8.45 4.33
C VAL A 149 1.41 -7.87 2.93
N PHE A 150 0.36 -8.33 2.24
CA PHE A 150 -0.06 -7.74 0.97
C PHE A 150 -0.37 -6.24 1.12
N GLU A 151 -1.21 -5.89 2.09
CA GLU A 151 -1.65 -4.51 2.33
C GLU A 151 -0.49 -3.61 2.81
N ALA A 152 0.50 -4.16 3.52
CA ALA A 152 1.70 -3.39 3.89
C ALA A 152 2.49 -2.88 2.67
N VAL A 153 2.43 -3.60 1.54
CA VAL A 153 3.01 -3.14 0.27
C VAL A 153 2.02 -2.31 -0.53
N ALA A 154 0.77 -2.76 -0.66
CA ALA A 154 -0.19 -2.19 -1.60
C ALA A 154 -0.88 -0.92 -1.09
N HIS A 155 -1.10 -0.79 0.23
CA HIS A 155 -1.94 0.27 0.79
C HIS A 155 -1.13 1.37 1.43
N ARG A 156 -1.52 2.62 1.11
CA ARG A 156 -0.94 3.85 1.69
C ARG A 156 0.59 3.83 1.65
N ASN A 157 1.10 3.31 0.54
CA ASN A 157 2.50 3.08 0.27
C ASN A 157 2.77 3.55 -1.17
N PRO A 158 3.57 4.61 -1.37
CA PRO A 158 3.85 5.17 -2.69
C PRO A 158 4.78 4.29 -3.54
N TYR A 159 5.43 3.29 -2.93
CA TYR A 159 6.48 2.51 -3.60
C TYR A 159 5.98 1.75 -4.85
N PRO A 160 4.85 1.01 -4.83
CA PRO A 160 4.39 0.29 -6.02
C PRO A 160 4.07 1.22 -7.18
N ALA A 161 3.46 2.38 -6.92
CA ALA A 161 3.13 3.34 -7.97
C ALA A 161 4.39 3.83 -8.68
N ALA A 162 5.44 4.16 -7.92
CA ALA A 162 6.69 4.67 -8.45
C ALA A 162 7.57 3.60 -9.14
N HIS A 163 7.53 2.34 -8.68
CA HIS A 163 8.56 1.36 -9.05
C HIS A 163 8.06 0.06 -9.69
N PHE A 164 6.79 -0.32 -9.55
CA PHE A 164 6.33 -1.56 -10.16
C PHE A 164 6.26 -1.42 -11.69
N PRO A 165 6.80 -2.40 -12.44
CA PRO A 165 6.46 -2.51 -13.86
C PRO A 165 4.96 -2.77 -14.00
N GLU A 166 4.40 -2.44 -15.18
CA GLU A 166 2.96 -2.57 -15.45
C GLU A 166 2.41 -3.96 -15.10
N SER A 167 3.14 -5.03 -15.40
CA SER A 167 2.72 -6.40 -15.09
C SER A 167 2.57 -6.64 -13.58
N ALA A 168 3.56 -6.25 -12.78
CA ALA A 168 3.52 -6.41 -11.32
C ALA A 168 2.42 -5.53 -10.70
N TRP A 169 2.25 -4.31 -11.22
CA TRP A 169 1.17 -3.41 -10.85
C TRP A 169 -0.21 -4.02 -11.09
N ASN A 170 -0.46 -4.51 -12.31
CA ASN A 170 -1.74 -5.09 -12.69
C ASN A 170 -2.07 -6.34 -11.86
N GLN A 171 -1.07 -7.18 -11.58
CA GLN A 171 -1.23 -8.36 -10.74
C GLN A 171 -1.53 -7.99 -9.27
N MET A 172 -0.91 -6.93 -8.75
CA MET A 172 -1.22 -6.42 -7.42
C MET A 172 -2.68 -5.95 -7.33
N VAL A 173 -3.14 -5.14 -8.29
CA VAL A 173 -4.53 -4.62 -8.32
C VAL A 173 -5.55 -5.76 -8.47
N LEU A 174 -5.33 -6.69 -9.41
CA LEU A 174 -6.20 -7.85 -9.57
C LEU A 174 -6.26 -8.68 -8.28
N LYS A 175 -5.11 -8.87 -7.63
CA LYS A 175 -5.05 -9.61 -6.38
C LYS A 175 -5.78 -8.90 -5.24
N ALA A 176 -5.70 -7.58 -5.12
CA ALA A 176 -6.45 -6.82 -4.12
C ALA A 176 -7.95 -7.16 -4.21
N ILE A 177 -8.52 -7.11 -5.41
CA ILE A 177 -9.91 -7.52 -5.66
C ILE A 177 -10.14 -9.00 -5.31
N PHE A 178 -9.25 -9.89 -5.76
CA PHE A 178 -9.38 -11.33 -5.52
C PHE A 178 -9.45 -11.68 -4.02
N ILE A 179 -8.61 -11.02 -3.21
CA ILE A 179 -8.58 -11.24 -1.76
C ILE A 179 -9.57 -10.35 -0.99
N GLY A 180 -10.39 -9.53 -1.67
CA GLY A 180 -11.34 -8.61 -1.04
C GLY A 180 -10.69 -7.50 -0.22
N SER A 181 -9.55 -6.99 -0.69
CA SER A 181 -8.88 -5.79 -0.17
C SER A 181 -9.26 -4.58 -1.02
N SER A 182 -9.35 -3.40 -0.39
CA SER A 182 -9.86 -2.20 -1.06
C SER A 182 -8.85 -1.60 -2.03
N LEU A 183 -9.33 -1.17 -3.20
CA LEU A 183 -8.48 -0.45 -4.15
C LEU A 183 -8.28 1.02 -3.76
N ASP A 184 -9.21 1.63 -3.02
CA ASP A 184 -9.11 3.04 -2.59
C ASP A 184 -7.85 3.36 -1.76
N ALA A 185 -7.31 2.35 -1.06
CA ALA A 185 -6.10 2.51 -0.29
C ALA A 185 -4.82 2.46 -1.13
N ILE A 186 -4.89 2.05 -2.40
CA ILE A 186 -3.75 1.94 -3.31
C ILE A 186 -3.40 3.34 -3.86
N GLU A 187 -2.21 3.82 -3.55
CA GLU A 187 -1.75 5.13 -4.02
C GLU A 187 -1.40 5.08 -5.51
N GLY A 188 -1.80 6.11 -6.27
CA GLY A 188 -1.56 6.19 -7.71
C GLY A 188 -2.44 5.27 -8.56
N LEU A 189 -3.54 4.74 -8.01
CA LEU A 189 -4.43 3.82 -8.72
C LEU A 189 -4.96 4.39 -10.05
N ASP A 190 -5.58 5.56 -9.97
CA ASP A 190 -6.26 6.19 -11.11
C ASP A 190 -5.25 6.53 -12.22
N ASP A 191 -4.08 7.06 -11.85
CA ASP A 191 -3.00 7.43 -12.78
C ASP A 191 -2.37 6.23 -13.50
N ARG A 192 -2.42 5.04 -12.88
CA ARG A 192 -1.78 3.82 -13.41
C ARG A 192 -2.75 2.79 -13.97
N CYS A 193 -4.03 3.14 -14.08
CA CYS A 193 -4.97 2.35 -14.87
C CYS A 193 -4.44 2.21 -16.31
N ASN A 194 -4.71 1.07 -16.95
CA ASN A 194 -4.20 0.79 -18.29
C ASN A 194 -5.06 -0.30 -18.99
N PRO A 195 -4.99 -0.40 -20.34
CA PRO A 195 -5.81 -1.35 -21.09
C PRO A 195 -5.58 -2.83 -20.74
N ALA A 196 -4.37 -3.20 -20.30
CA ALA A 196 -4.10 -4.58 -19.89
C ALA A 196 -4.80 -4.91 -18.56
N LEU A 197 -4.79 -3.98 -17.60
CA LEU A 197 -5.51 -4.11 -16.34
C LEU A 197 -7.02 -4.20 -16.58
N THR A 198 -7.58 -3.34 -17.43
CA THR A 198 -9.00 -3.37 -17.81
C THR A 198 -9.43 -4.76 -18.30
N ARG A 199 -8.68 -5.35 -19.24
CA ARG A 199 -8.96 -6.69 -19.75
C ARG A 199 -8.89 -7.76 -18.66
N MET A 200 -7.84 -7.75 -17.84
CA MET A 200 -7.69 -8.69 -16.72
C MET A 200 -8.86 -8.63 -15.73
N LEU A 201 -9.38 -7.42 -15.47
CA LEU A 201 -10.49 -7.21 -14.56
C LEU A 201 -11.84 -7.64 -15.18
N CYS A 202 -12.07 -7.38 -16.47
CA CYS A 202 -13.23 -7.90 -17.18
C CYS A 202 -13.24 -9.44 -17.21
N ASP A 203 -12.10 -10.08 -17.53
CA ASP A 203 -11.96 -11.53 -17.50
C ASP A 203 -12.30 -12.10 -16.11
N TYR A 204 -11.76 -11.47 -15.05
CA TYR A 204 -12.09 -11.84 -13.67
C TYR A 204 -13.60 -11.67 -13.37
N ALA A 205 -14.23 -10.58 -13.82
CA ALA A 205 -15.66 -10.37 -13.63
C ALA A 205 -16.49 -11.47 -14.31
N HIS A 206 -16.10 -11.88 -15.53
CA HIS A 206 -16.73 -12.98 -16.26
C HIS A 206 -16.61 -14.32 -15.53
N GLU A 207 -15.43 -14.65 -15.02
CA GLU A 207 -15.21 -15.86 -14.20
C GLU A 207 -16.10 -15.85 -12.95
N ARG A 208 -16.22 -14.71 -12.27
CA ARG A 208 -17.07 -14.56 -11.08
C ARG A 208 -18.54 -14.72 -11.42
N TRP A 209 -19.02 -14.11 -12.49
CA TRP A 209 -20.41 -14.25 -12.94
C TRP A 209 -20.75 -15.67 -13.37
N ALA A 210 -19.84 -16.35 -14.10
CA ALA A 210 -20.01 -17.76 -14.46
C ALA A 210 -20.15 -18.65 -13.21
N ALA A 211 -19.42 -18.32 -12.15
CA ALA A 211 -19.51 -18.98 -10.84
C ALA A 211 -20.67 -18.48 -9.95
N ARG A 212 -21.53 -17.57 -10.42
CA ARG A 212 -22.60 -16.91 -9.65
C ARG A 212 -22.10 -16.24 -8.35
N ARG A 213 -20.88 -15.71 -8.38
CA ARG A 213 -20.28 -14.98 -7.26
C ARG A 213 -20.35 -13.48 -7.51
N PRO A 214 -20.44 -12.64 -6.46
CA PRO A 214 -20.43 -11.20 -6.62
C PRO A 214 -19.07 -10.72 -7.16
N VAL A 215 -19.13 -9.62 -7.92
CA VAL A 215 -17.98 -8.86 -8.42
C VAL A 215 -17.87 -7.59 -7.56
N SER A 216 -16.66 -7.28 -7.11
CA SER A 216 -16.42 -6.04 -6.35
C SER A 216 -16.72 -4.82 -7.22
N LEU A 217 -17.42 -3.83 -6.67
CA LEU A 217 -17.75 -2.61 -7.39
C LEU A 217 -16.53 -1.73 -7.66
N GLU A 218 -15.51 -1.80 -6.80
CA GLU A 218 -14.25 -1.07 -6.99
C GLU A 218 -13.52 -1.49 -8.29
N LEU A 219 -13.79 -2.69 -8.81
CA LEU A 219 -13.24 -3.18 -10.07
C LEU A 219 -13.45 -2.18 -11.21
N TRP A 220 -14.64 -1.56 -11.27
CA TRP A 220 -15.03 -0.69 -12.38
C TRP A 220 -14.25 0.64 -12.39
N ARG A 221 -13.61 1.02 -11.28
CA ARG A 221 -12.71 2.17 -11.19
C ARG A 221 -11.56 2.07 -12.18
N CYS A 222 -11.01 0.87 -12.35
CA CYS A 222 -9.90 0.61 -13.27
C CYS A 222 -10.35 0.23 -14.69
N VAL A 223 -11.65 -0.03 -14.89
CA VAL A 223 -12.21 -0.39 -16.20
C VAL A 223 -12.60 0.86 -16.98
N GLY A 224 -13.32 1.79 -16.36
CA GLY A 224 -13.88 2.98 -17.01
C GLY A 224 -12.90 3.74 -17.91
N PRO A 225 -11.70 4.15 -17.42
CA PRO A 225 -10.76 4.97 -18.18
C PRO A 225 -10.27 4.38 -19.51
N PHE A 226 -10.35 3.05 -19.68
CA PHE A 226 -9.89 2.33 -20.87
C PHE A 226 -10.95 1.36 -21.42
N ALA A 227 -12.22 1.56 -21.08
CA ALA A 227 -13.29 0.68 -21.52
C ALA A 227 -13.47 0.76 -23.05
N ASP A 228 -13.44 -0.40 -23.71
CA ASP A 228 -13.85 -0.59 -25.09
C ASP A 228 -15.32 -1.05 -25.15
N ASP A 229 -15.81 -1.40 -26.35
CA ASP A 229 -17.21 -1.84 -26.52
C ASP A 229 -17.59 -3.09 -25.71
N LEU A 230 -16.62 -3.98 -25.45
CA LEU A 230 -16.85 -5.18 -24.64
C LEU A 230 -16.98 -4.80 -23.17
N ALA A 231 -16.02 -4.02 -22.65
CA ALA A 231 -16.05 -3.52 -21.28
C ALA A 231 -17.29 -2.64 -21.00
N LEU A 232 -17.74 -1.84 -21.99
CA LEU A 232 -18.99 -1.09 -21.87
C LEU A 232 -20.23 -2.00 -21.83
N GLY A 233 -20.19 -3.14 -22.53
CA GLY A 233 -21.23 -4.18 -22.39
C GLY A 233 -21.30 -4.75 -20.97
N ASP A 234 -20.16 -4.89 -20.30
CA ASP A 234 -20.09 -5.32 -18.91
C ASP A 234 -20.61 -4.26 -17.94
N ILE A 235 -20.31 -2.97 -18.18
CA ILE A 235 -20.89 -1.85 -17.42
C ILE A 235 -22.41 -1.78 -17.64
N GLU A 236 -22.90 -1.98 -18.86
CA GLU A 236 -24.34 -2.04 -19.15
C GLU A 236 -25.04 -3.20 -18.40
N ARG A 237 -24.35 -4.34 -18.25
CA ARG A 237 -24.83 -5.42 -17.38
C ARG A 237 -24.90 -4.97 -15.91
N LEU A 238 -23.90 -4.25 -15.43
CA LEU A 238 -23.89 -3.68 -14.08
C LEU A 238 -25.06 -2.71 -13.87
N ILE A 239 -25.39 -1.87 -14.84
CA ILE A 239 -26.55 -0.97 -14.79
C ILE A 239 -27.85 -1.77 -14.59
N ARG A 240 -28.01 -2.87 -15.32
CA ARG A 240 -29.24 -3.68 -15.27
C ARG A 240 -29.38 -4.53 -14.00
N GLN A 241 -28.26 -4.97 -13.41
CA GLN A 241 -28.25 -6.03 -12.38
C GLN A 241 -27.64 -5.59 -11.04
N GLY A 242 -26.98 -4.44 -10.97
CA GLY A 242 -26.11 -4.05 -9.85
C GLY A 242 -26.80 -3.38 -8.66
N GLY A 243 -28.10 -3.13 -8.73
CA GLY A 243 -28.82 -2.37 -7.71
C GLY A 243 -28.31 -0.94 -7.55
N GLU A 244 -28.56 -0.30 -6.41
CA GLU A 244 -28.20 1.10 -6.18
C GLU A 244 -26.69 1.35 -6.23
N LEU A 245 -25.90 0.55 -5.50
CA LEU A 245 -24.45 0.70 -5.48
C LEU A 245 -23.81 0.34 -6.83
N GLY A 246 -24.36 -0.64 -7.56
CA GLY A 246 -23.89 -0.96 -8.91
C GLY A 246 -24.18 0.14 -9.91
N LEU A 247 -25.34 0.80 -9.82
CA LEU A 247 -25.63 1.99 -10.64
C LEU A 247 -24.66 3.12 -10.34
N GLN A 248 -24.31 3.33 -9.06
CA GLN A 248 -23.32 4.33 -8.65
C GLN A 248 -21.92 4.00 -9.20
N ALA A 249 -21.49 2.74 -9.11
CA ALA A 249 -20.22 2.28 -9.67
C ALA A 249 -20.18 2.43 -11.21
N ALA A 250 -21.28 2.09 -11.89
CA ALA A 250 -21.42 2.29 -13.32
C ALA A 250 -21.30 3.77 -13.69
N ALA A 251 -21.97 4.65 -12.95
CA ALA A 251 -21.85 6.10 -13.13
C ALA A 251 -20.38 6.54 -13.05
N LEU A 252 -19.71 6.24 -11.94
CA LEU A 252 -18.32 6.66 -11.73
C LEU A 252 -17.37 6.13 -12.82
N ALA A 253 -17.57 4.90 -13.29
CA ALA A 253 -16.79 4.32 -14.37
C ALA A 253 -17.03 5.03 -15.72
N LEU A 254 -18.29 5.33 -16.05
CA LEU A 254 -18.65 6.01 -17.29
C LEU A 254 -18.18 7.47 -17.31
N ALA A 255 -18.22 8.17 -16.17
CA ALA A 255 -17.76 9.55 -16.07
C ALA A 255 -16.26 9.72 -16.41
N GLY A 256 -15.45 8.69 -16.15
CA GLY A 256 -14.03 8.65 -16.50
C GLY A 256 -13.71 8.03 -17.86
N CYS A 257 -14.73 7.58 -18.61
CA CYS A 257 -14.53 6.84 -19.85
C CYS A 257 -14.52 7.77 -21.08
N PRO A 258 -13.45 7.78 -21.89
CA PRO A 258 -13.38 8.64 -23.07
C PRO A 258 -14.16 8.09 -24.28
N HIS A 259 -14.74 6.89 -24.20
CA HIS A 259 -15.41 6.24 -25.31
C HIS A 259 -16.80 6.88 -25.57
N PRO A 260 -17.19 7.20 -26.82
CA PRO A 260 -18.45 7.89 -27.11
C PRO A 260 -19.70 7.20 -26.56
N ARG A 261 -19.77 5.86 -26.67
CA ARG A 261 -20.88 5.06 -26.12
C ARG A 261 -21.02 5.18 -24.59
N ALA A 262 -19.99 5.63 -23.87
CA ALA A 262 -20.09 5.87 -22.44
C ALA A 262 -21.06 7.02 -22.12
N GLU A 263 -21.11 8.07 -22.95
CA GLU A 263 -22.05 9.18 -22.79
C GLU A 263 -23.50 8.71 -22.98
N GLU A 264 -23.74 7.87 -23.99
CA GLU A 264 -25.05 7.26 -24.24
C GLU A 264 -25.54 6.46 -23.02
N LEU A 265 -24.69 5.58 -22.48
CA LEU A 265 -25.00 4.80 -21.28
C LEU A 265 -25.19 5.69 -20.05
N TRP A 266 -24.38 6.73 -19.89
CA TRP A 266 -24.49 7.67 -18.77
C TRP A 266 -25.87 8.35 -18.73
N HIS A 267 -26.43 8.69 -19.89
CA HIS A 267 -27.77 9.28 -19.96
C HIS A 267 -28.89 8.32 -19.55
N THR A 268 -28.67 7.01 -19.59
CA THR A 268 -29.66 6.01 -19.13
C THR A 268 -29.72 5.87 -17.61
N LEU A 269 -28.69 6.32 -16.90
CA LEU A 269 -28.63 6.22 -15.43
C LEU A 269 -29.61 7.19 -14.75
N PRO A 270 -30.25 6.78 -13.65
CA PRO A 270 -31.09 7.68 -12.86
C PRO A 270 -30.23 8.75 -12.17
N THR A 271 -30.77 9.96 -11.98
CA THR A 271 -30.01 11.13 -11.51
C THR A 271 -29.36 10.92 -10.14
N ASN A 272 -30.01 10.16 -9.24
CA ASN A 272 -29.48 9.85 -7.91
C ASN A 272 -28.23 8.95 -7.96
N ALA A 273 -28.11 8.08 -8.97
CA ALA A 273 -26.94 7.22 -9.14
C ALA A 273 -25.69 7.97 -9.61
N ARG A 274 -25.83 9.20 -10.12
CA ARG A 274 -24.72 10.02 -10.64
C ARG A 274 -23.96 10.79 -9.56
N GLN A 275 -24.24 10.52 -8.30
CA GLN A 275 -23.64 11.18 -7.14
C GLN A 275 -22.73 10.23 -6.36
N GLY A 276 -21.76 10.79 -5.65
CA GLY A 276 -20.89 10.08 -4.71
C GLY A 276 -19.47 9.84 -5.23
N SER A 277 -18.76 8.89 -4.61
CA SER A 277 -17.33 8.68 -4.88
C SER A 277 -16.89 7.22 -4.72
N TRP A 278 -15.73 6.88 -5.31
CA TRP A 278 -15.13 5.55 -5.13
C TRP A 278 -14.85 5.22 -3.67
N ALA A 279 -14.54 6.21 -2.83
CA ALA A 279 -14.30 6.03 -1.40
C ALA A 279 -15.56 5.53 -0.65
N GLU A 280 -16.77 5.86 -1.12
CA GLU A 280 -18.02 5.39 -0.53
C GLU A 280 -18.32 3.93 -0.87
N LEU A 281 -17.84 3.49 -2.04
CA LEU A 281 -17.93 2.11 -2.54
C LEU A 281 -16.83 1.21 -1.97
N ALA A 282 -15.80 1.79 -1.36
CA ALA A 282 -14.66 1.06 -0.83
C ALA A 282 -15.10 0.02 0.21
N GLY A 283 -14.75 -1.25 -0.05
CA GLY A 283 -15.06 -2.36 0.85
C GLY A 283 -16.54 -2.79 0.95
N ARG A 284 -17.41 -2.34 0.04
CA ARG A 284 -18.81 -2.80 -0.09
C ARG A 284 -18.96 -3.85 -1.18
#